data_AF-A0A3D0NJE0-F1
#
_entry.id   AF-A0A3D0NJE0-F1
#
_cell.length_a   1.000
_cell.length_b   1.000
_cell.length_c   1.000
_cell.angle_alpha   90.00
_cell.angle_beta   90.00
_cell.angle_gamma   90.00
#
_symmetry.space_group_name_H-M   'P 1'
#
loop_
_entity.id
_entity.type
_entity.pdbx_description
1 polymer ?
#
loop_
_entity_poly.entity_id
_entity_poly.type
_entity_poly.pdbx_seq_one_letter_code
_entity_poly.pdbx_strand_id
1 'polypeptide(L)' 'MKTHLNCPCGEAIRGQDEDELVELALAHLAAAHPGMEYEREHILFMAY' A
#
# COMPACT_ATOMS: atom_id res chain seq x y z
N MET A 1 -2.17 8.06 -12.40
CA MET A 1 -2.88 7.06 -11.60
C MET A 1 -1.84 6.09 -11.12
N LYS A 2 -1.66 5.98 -9.81
CA LYS A 2 -0.62 5.16 -9.20
C LYS A 2 -1.14 3.75 -8.99
N THR A 3 -0.45 2.75 -9.50
CA THR A 3 -0.92 1.35 -9.47
C THR A 3 0.10 0.40 -8.86
N HIS A 4 1.28 0.90 -8.50
CA HIS A 4 2.36 0.10 -7.95
C HIS A 4 2.90 0.75 -6.68
N LEU A 5 3.18 -0.09 -5.69
CA LEU A 5 3.84 0.30 -4.45
C LEU A 5 4.97 -0.69 -4.15
N ASN A 6 6.17 -0.17 -3.90
CA ASN A 6 7.22 -0.95 -3.27
C ASN A 6 7.21 -0.60 -1.78
N CYS A 7 6.75 -1.55 -0.97
CA CYS A 7 6.74 -1.39 0.48
C CYS A 7 8.18 -1.34 1.01
N PRO A 8 8.51 -0.47 1.99
CA PRO A 8 9.85 -0.43 2.58
C PRO A 8 10.34 -1.76 3.18
N CYS A 9 9.42 -2.69 3.48
CA CYS A 9 9.78 -4.03 3.96
C CYS A 9 10.26 -4.98 2.85
N GLY A 10 10.17 -4.59 1.57
CA GLY A 10 10.62 -5.35 0.40
C GLY A 10 9.50 -5.96 -0.45
N GLU A 11 8.25 -5.93 0.00
CA GLU A 11 7.09 -6.46 -0.74
C GLU A 11 6.66 -5.49 -1.87
N ALA A 12 6.34 -6.04 -3.04
CA ALA A 12 5.81 -5.26 -4.16
C ALA A 12 4.30 -5.50 -4.32
N ILE A 13 3.51 -4.44 -4.27
CA ILE A 13 2.05 -4.49 -4.33
C ILE A 13 1.57 -3.80 -5.60
N ARG A 14 0.58 -4.41 -6.28
CA ARG A 14 0.00 -3.91 -7.52
C ARG A 14 -1.51 -3.99 -7.50
N GLY A 15 -2.17 -2.86 -7.74
CA GLY A 15 -3.62 -2.77 -7.99
C GLY A 15 -3.93 -2.42 -9.45
N GLN A 16 -5.18 -2.56 -9.87
CA GLN A 16 -5.68 -2.11 -11.17
C GLN A 16 -5.89 -0.59 -11.21
N ASP A 17 -6.17 0.00 -10.05
CA ASP A 17 -6.29 1.44 -9.83
C ASP A 17 -5.76 1.82 -8.43
N GLU A 18 -5.92 3.09 -8.05
CA GLU A 18 -5.45 3.60 -6.76
C GLU A 18 -6.25 3.04 -5.59
N ASP A 19 -7.54 2.73 -5.77
CA ASP A 19 -8.38 2.25 -4.68
C ASP A 19 -8.04 0.79 -4.36
N GLU A 20 -7.91 -0.06 -5.40
CA GLU A 20 -7.45 -1.43 -5.21
C GLU A 20 -6.01 -1.48 -4.67
N LEU A 21 -5.12 -0.61 -5.13
CA LEU A 21 -3.76 -0.53 -4.59
C LEU A 21 -3.77 -0.22 -3.09
N VAL A 22 -4.61 0.72 -2.67
CA VAL A 22 -4.73 1.14 -1.26
C VAL A 22 -5.33 0.02 -0.41
N GLU A 23 -6.39 -0.65 -0.88
CA GLU A 23 -6.97 -1.80 -0.19
C GLU A 23 -5.95 -2.92 0.03
N LEU A 24 -5.20 -3.28 -1.02
CA LEU A 24 -4.16 -4.31 -0.93
C LEU A 24 -3.02 -3.91 0.01
N ALA A 25 -2.58 -2.64 -0.05
CA ALA A 25 -1.53 -2.13 0.81
C ALA A 25 -1.94 -2.06 2.29
N LEU A 26 -3.18 -1.66 2.60
CA LEU A 26 -3.70 -1.67 3.97
C LEU A 26 -3.86 -3.10 4.50
N ALA A 27 -4.32 -4.04 3.67
CA ALA A 27 -4.38 -5.46 4.05
C ALA A 27 -3.00 -6.02 4.37
N HIS A 28 -1.99 -5.71 3.53
CA HIS A 28 -0.60 -6.06 3.81
C HIS A 28 -0.10 -5.42 5.11
N LEU A 29 -0.34 -4.12 5.32
CA LEU A 29 0.09 -3.40 6.52
C LEU A 29 -0.47 -4.04 7.80
N ALA A 30 -1.77 -4.32 7.83
CA ALA A 30 -2.42 -4.93 9.00
C ALA A 30 -1.89 -6.34 9.30
N ALA A 31 -1.53 -7.12 8.27
CA ALA A 31 -1.04 -8.48 8.42
C ALA A 31 0.46 -8.55 8.79
N ALA A 32 1.30 -7.76 8.12
CA ALA A 32 2.76 -7.83 8.24
C ALA A 32 3.33 -6.88 9.31
N HIS A 33 2.59 -5.83 9.66
CA HIS A 33 3.06 -4.74 10.50
C HIS A 33 2.05 -4.38 11.60
N PRO A 34 1.78 -5.29 12.55
CA PRO A 34 0.83 -5.04 13.63
C PRO A 34 1.24 -3.81 14.44
N GLY A 35 0.30 -2.86 14.60
CA GLY A 35 0.51 -1.60 15.31
C GLY A 35 0.97 -0.43 14.43
N MET A 36 1.15 -0.62 13.12
CA MET A 36 1.27 0.48 12.17
C MET A 36 -0.09 0.84 11.59
N GLU A 37 -0.38 2.14 11.48
CA GLU A 37 -1.59 2.66 10.87
C GLU A 37 -1.22 3.67 9.80
N TYR A 38 -1.61 3.39 8.56
CA TYR A 38 -1.49 4.31 7.44
C TYR A 38 -2.88 4.69 6.94
N GLU A 39 -2.93 5.86 6.32
CA GLU A 39 -4.09 6.34 5.57
C GLU A 39 -3.80 6.27 4.06
N ARG A 40 -4.84 6.45 3.26
CA ARG A 40 -4.78 6.40 1.79
C ARG A 40 -3.66 7.29 1.25
N GLU A 41 -3.54 8.52 1.74
CA GLU A 41 -2.54 9.48 1.27
C GLU A 41 -1.10 9.00 1.54
N HIS A 42 -0.85 8.33 2.67
CA HIS A 42 0.46 7.80 2.99
C HIS A 42 0.87 6.71 2.00
N ILE A 43 -0.04 5.80 1.67
CA ILE A 43 0.17 4.74 0.67
C ILE A 43 0.42 5.34 -0.71
N LEU A 44 -0.43 6.28 -1.13
CA LEU A 44 -0.30 6.92 -2.45
C LEU A 44 0.90 7.84 -2.55
N PHE A 45 1.43 8.36 -1.45
CA PHE A 45 2.68 9.11 -1.45
C PHE A 45 3.86 8.23 -1.90
N MET A 46 3.89 6.97 -1.45
CA MET A 46 4.94 5.99 -1.77
C MET A 46 4.74 5.27 -3.11
N ALA A 47 3.51 5.25 -3.63
CA ALA A 47 3.17 4.60 -4.88
C ALA A 47 3.64 5.40 -6.13
N TYR A 48 3.72 4.73 -7.27
CA TYR A 48 4.06 5.32 -8.58
C TYR A 48 3.22 4.73 -9.73
#